data_AF-A0A318J120-F1
#
_entry.id   AF-A0A318J120-F1
#
_cell.length_a   1.000
_cell.length_b   1.000
_cell.length_c   1.000
_cell.angle_alpha   90.00
_cell.angle_beta   90.00
_cell.angle_gamma   90.00
#
_symmetry.space_group_name_H-M   'P 1'
#
loop_
_entity.id
_entity.type
_entity.pdbx_description
1 polymer ?
#
loop_
_entity_poly.entity_id
_entity_poly.type
_entity_poly.pdbx_seq_one_letter_code
_entity_poly.pdbx_strand_id
1 'polypeptide(L)'
;MPRLVKLNDRHLKYIDGRLAGKSGPVAAREAGFCESRASDLARNPLIVAELDRRRAELREKAGYDFDAAMKELETAAAFAVQTKNATALTRVAELRMKLAGLLKDKDPNAGAGNVTFVINGVTPQAPRAEIADNE
;
A
#
# COMPACT_ATOMS: atom_id res chain seq x y z
N MET A 1 11.78 -19.39 20.11
CA MET A 1 11.35 -19.67 18.72
C MET A 1 9.90 -19.26 18.57
N PRO A 2 9.53 -18.41 17.59
CA PRO A 2 8.14 -17.99 17.43
C PRO A 2 7.30 -19.22 17.06
N ARG A 3 6.18 -19.44 17.77
CA ARG A 3 5.21 -20.50 17.46
C ARG A 3 4.77 -20.33 16.01
N LEU A 4 4.97 -21.36 15.18
CA LEU A 4 4.42 -21.44 13.83
C LEU A 4 2.89 -21.57 13.97
N VAL A 5 2.20 -20.44 14.01
CA VAL A 5 0.74 -20.39 14.06
C VAL A 5 0.22 -20.73 12.67
N LYS A 6 -0.30 -21.96 12.48
CA LYS A 6 -1.05 -22.33 11.28
C LYS A 6 -2.17 -21.31 11.02
N LEU A 7 -2.47 -21.02 9.75
CA LEU A 7 -3.59 -20.15 9.41
C LEU A 7 -4.88 -20.72 10.00
N ASN A 8 -5.59 -19.90 10.76
CA ASN A 8 -6.87 -20.24 11.38
C ASN A 8 -7.99 -19.57 10.57
N ASP A 9 -9.22 -20.06 10.66
CA ASP A 9 -10.40 -19.53 9.96
C ASP A 9 -10.61 -18.03 10.20
N ARG A 10 -10.23 -17.55 11.39
CA ARG A 10 -10.26 -16.12 11.70
C ARG A 10 -9.23 -15.32 10.90
N HIS A 11 -8.02 -15.86 10.68
CA HIS A 11 -7.03 -15.22 9.80
C HIS A 11 -7.52 -15.20 8.35
N LEU A 12 -8.21 -16.25 7.89
CA LEU A 12 -8.81 -16.29 6.57
C LEU A 12 -9.88 -15.20 6.40
N LYS A 13 -10.79 -15.05 7.37
CA LYS A 13 -11.79 -13.96 7.37
C LYS A 13 -11.16 -12.57 7.33
N TYR A 14 -10.05 -12.39 8.05
CA TYR A 14 -9.28 -11.14 8.00
C TYR A 14 -8.72 -10.88 6.59
N ILE A 15 -8.13 -11.90 5.97
CA ILE A 15 -7.59 -11.83 4.59
C ILE A 15 -8.72 -11.49 3.60
N ASP A 16 -9.88 -12.13 3.71
CA ASP A 16 -11.04 -11.85 2.85
C ASP A 16 -11.51 -10.40 2.99
N GLY A 17 -11.58 -9.88 4.22
CA GLY A 17 -11.89 -8.47 4.47
C GLY A 17 -10.87 -7.52 3.83
N ARG A 18 -9.58 -7.86 3.87
CA ARG A 18 -8.51 -7.07 3.24
C ARG A 18 -8.56 -7.13 1.71
N LEU A 19 -8.91 -8.28 1.12
CA LEU A 19 -9.12 -8.42 -0.32
C LEU A 19 -10.33 -7.62 -0.80
N ALA A 20 -11.37 -7.52 0.02
CA ALA A 20 -12.53 -6.67 -0.24
C ALA A 20 -12.26 -5.16 -0.05
N GLY A 21 -11.01 -4.75 0.18
CA GLY A 21 -10.62 -3.35 0.31
C GLY A 21 -10.87 -2.72 1.69
N LYS A 22 -11.22 -3.50 2.72
CA LYS A 22 -11.46 -2.96 4.08
C LYS A 22 -10.15 -2.55 4.75
N SER A 23 -10.21 -1.51 5.59
CA SER A 23 -9.07 -1.09 6.41
C SER A 23 -8.69 -2.19 7.41
N GLY A 24 -7.42 -2.23 7.84
CA GLY A 24 -6.90 -3.26 8.75
C GLY A 24 -7.73 -3.42 10.03
N PRO A 25 -8.02 -2.32 10.76
CA PRO A 25 -8.86 -2.36 11.96
C PRO A 25 -10.26 -2.94 11.71
N VAL A 26 -10.92 -2.52 10.62
CA VAL A 26 -12.28 -2.99 10.29
C VAL A 26 -12.27 -4.48 9.95
N ALA A 27 -11.32 -4.93 9.12
CA ALA A 27 -11.18 -6.34 8.77
C ALA A 27 -10.85 -7.20 10.01
N ALA A 28 -10.03 -6.68 10.93
CA ALA A 28 -9.67 -7.38 12.16
C ALA A 28 -10.91 -7.56 13.06
N ARG A 29 -11.71 -6.50 13.23
CA ARG A 29 -12.96 -6.53 14.00
C ARG A 29 -13.96 -7.55 13.46
N GLU A 30 -14.18 -7.56 12.15
CA GLU A 30 -15.10 -8.52 11.50
C GLU A 30 -14.61 -9.97 11.59
N ALA A 31 -13.29 -10.18 11.59
CA ALA A 31 -12.67 -11.48 11.85
C ALA A 31 -12.67 -11.87 13.35
N GLY A 32 -13.27 -11.04 14.21
CA GLY A 32 -13.41 -11.23 15.65
C GLY A 32 -12.17 -10.85 16.47
N PHE A 33 -11.14 -10.26 15.87
CA PHE A 33 -9.95 -9.78 16.57
C PHE A 33 -10.18 -8.37 17.13
N CYS A 34 -9.39 -8.00 18.14
CA CYS A 34 -9.30 -6.60 18.57
C CYS A 34 -8.66 -5.76 17.47
N GLU A 35 -9.12 -4.53 17.28
CA GLU A 35 -8.61 -3.62 16.24
C GLU A 35 -7.11 -3.34 16.39
N SER A 36 -6.60 -3.29 17.63
CA SER A 36 -5.18 -3.12 17.95
C SER A 36 -4.29 -4.24 17.39
N ARG A 37 -4.84 -5.44 17.17
CA ARG A 37 -4.12 -6.57 16.56
C ARG A 37 -3.96 -6.43 15.05
N ALA A 38 -4.61 -5.46 14.40
CA ALA A 38 -4.53 -5.30 12.94
C ALA A 38 -3.09 -5.10 12.46
N SER A 39 -2.27 -4.35 13.20
CA SER A 39 -0.87 -4.12 12.87
C SER A 39 -0.05 -5.42 12.93
N ASP A 40 -0.23 -6.21 13.98
CA ASP A 40 0.44 -7.50 14.13
C ASP A 40 0.02 -8.50 13.05
N LEU A 41 -1.28 -8.54 12.72
CA LEU A 41 -1.82 -9.39 11.65
C LEU A 41 -1.25 -8.99 10.28
N ALA A 42 -1.10 -7.68 10.02
CA ALA A 42 -0.52 -7.18 8.77
C ALA A 42 0.98 -7.50 8.63
N ARG A 43 1.71 -7.69 9.74
CA ARG A 43 3.13 -8.05 9.75
C ARG A 43 3.36 -9.57 9.79
N ASN A 44 2.31 -10.37 9.98
CA ASN A 44 2.44 -11.81 10.04
C ASN A 44 2.80 -12.38 8.65
N PRO A 45 3.97 -13.03 8.49
CA PRO A 45 4.45 -13.47 7.18
C PRO A 45 3.51 -14.47 6.51
N LEU A 46 2.78 -15.28 7.26
CA LEU A 46 1.84 -16.25 6.70
C LEU A 46 0.58 -15.59 6.14
N ILE A 47 0.10 -14.54 6.81
CA ILE A 47 -1.06 -13.76 6.34
C ILE A 47 -0.68 -12.97 5.08
N VAL A 48 0.51 -12.37 5.09
CA VAL A 48 1.05 -11.64 3.93
C VAL A 48 1.21 -12.58 2.73
N ALA A 49 1.86 -13.73 2.92
CA ALA A 49 2.06 -14.70 1.84
C ALA A 49 0.74 -15.19 1.23
N GLU A 50 -0.27 -15.49 2.05
CA GLU A 50 -1.58 -15.94 1.55
C GLU A 50 -2.34 -14.82 0.83
N LEU A 51 -2.25 -13.58 1.35
CA LEU A 51 -2.87 -12.42 0.72
C LEU A 51 -2.23 -12.10 -0.64
N ASP A 52 -0.90 -12.21 -0.75
CA ASP A 52 -0.19 -12.03 -2.01
C ASP A 52 -0.50 -13.16 -3.01
N ARG A 53 -0.58 -14.41 -2.54
CA ARG A 53 -1.01 -15.56 -3.36
C ARG A 53 -2.40 -15.32 -3.97
N ARG A 54 -3.39 -14.96 -3.15
CA ARG A 54 -4.75 -14.68 -3.62
C ARG A 54 -4.83 -13.47 -4.53
N ARG A 55 -4.04 -12.42 -4.29
CA ARG A 55 -3.93 -11.28 -5.21
C ARG A 55 -3.34 -11.68 -6.55
N ALA A 56 -2.38 -12.59 -6.58
CA ALA A 56 -1.83 -13.12 -7.83
C ALA A 56 -2.88 -13.94 -8.59
N GLU A 57 -3.61 -14.82 -7.91
CA GLU A 57 -4.72 -15.58 -8.52
C GLU A 57 -5.82 -14.67 -9.06
N LEU A 58 -6.18 -13.61 -8.34
CA LEU A 58 -7.16 -12.63 -8.82
C LEU A 58 -6.65 -11.87 -10.05
N ARG A 59 -5.37 -11.50 -10.08
CA ARG A 59 -4.75 -10.88 -11.25
C ARG A 59 -4.76 -11.81 -12.47
N GLU A 60 -4.40 -13.07 -12.26
CA GLU A 60 -4.40 -14.10 -13.31
C GLU A 60 -5.83 -14.35 -13.85
N LYS A 61 -6.82 -14.48 -12.95
CA LYS A 61 -8.23 -14.66 -13.33
C LYS A 61 -8.82 -13.45 -14.03
N ALA A 62 -8.45 -12.25 -13.61
CA ALA A 62 -8.93 -11.03 -14.24
C ALA A 62 -8.33 -10.82 -15.64
N GLY A 63 -7.18 -11.45 -15.94
CA GLY A 63 -6.43 -11.22 -17.17
C GLY A 63 -6.00 -9.76 -17.36
N TYR A 64 -6.06 -8.97 -16.29
CA TYR A 64 -5.86 -7.52 -16.33
C TYR A 64 -4.46 -7.22 -15.84
N ASP A 65 -3.55 -7.04 -16.80
CA ASP A 65 -2.15 -6.74 -16.57
C ASP A 65 -1.86 -5.25 -16.76
N PHE A 66 -0.59 -4.89 -16.54
CA PHE A 66 -0.12 -3.53 -16.71
C PHE A 66 -0.32 -3.02 -18.14
N ASP A 67 -0.10 -3.88 -19.14
CA ASP A 67 -0.20 -3.50 -20.55
C ASP A 67 -1.66 -3.23 -20.96
N ALA A 68 -2.61 -4.04 -20.47
CA ALA A 68 -4.03 -3.82 -20.63
C ALA A 68 -4.47 -2.49 -20.00
N ALA A 69 -4.03 -2.22 -18.76
CA ALA A 69 -4.33 -0.96 -18.08
C ALA A 69 -3.80 0.26 -18.84
N MET A 70 -2.58 0.17 -19.37
CA MET A 70 -1.97 1.26 -20.15
C MET A 70 -2.72 1.50 -21.47
N LYS A 71 -3.14 0.45 -22.19
CA LYS A 71 -3.94 0.56 -23.41
C LYS A 71 -5.32 1.21 -23.17
N GLU A 72 -5.97 0.85 -22.06
CA GLU A 72 -7.24 1.48 -21.68
C GLU A 72 -7.07 2.97 -21.39
N LEU A 73 -5.99 3.35 -20.68
CA LEU A 73 -5.69 4.75 -20.42
C LEU A 73 -5.36 5.53 -21.70
N GLU A 74 -4.73 4.91 -22.69
CA GLU A 74 -4.53 5.54 -24.01
C GLU A 74 -5.85 5.78 -24.74
N THR A 75 -6.76 4.80 -24.69
CA THR A 75 -8.11 4.94 -25.25
C THR A 75 -8.88 6.05 -24.54
N ALA A 76 -8.81 6.12 -23.21
CA ALA A 76 -9.42 7.18 -22.41
C ALA A 76 -8.81 8.57 -22.70
N ALA A 77 -7.49 8.65 -22.92
CA ALA A 77 -6.81 9.88 -23.31
C ALA A 77 -7.30 10.36 -24.69
N ALA A 78 -7.39 9.46 -25.67
CA ALA A 78 -7.91 9.78 -27.00
C ALA A 78 -9.36 10.30 -26.93
N PHE A 79 -10.21 9.65 -26.13
CA PHE A 79 -11.59 10.09 -25.90
C PHE A 79 -11.66 11.46 -25.21
N ALA A 80 -10.80 11.73 -24.22
CA ALA A 80 -10.72 13.03 -23.56
C ALA A 80 -10.30 14.15 -24.52
N VAL A 81 -9.35 13.87 -25.43
CA VAL A 81 -8.96 14.81 -26.50
C VAL A 81 -10.12 15.05 -27.45
N GLN A 82 -10.80 13.99 -27.90
CA GLN A 82 -11.94 14.08 -28.82
C GLN A 82 -13.08 14.93 -28.23
N THR A 83 -13.38 14.74 -26.95
CA THR A 83 -14.43 15.47 -26.23
C THR A 83 -13.98 16.84 -25.69
N LYS A 84 -12.71 17.22 -25.90
CA LYS A 84 -12.09 18.45 -25.39
C LYS A 84 -12.24 18.60 -23.87
N ASN A 85 -12.25 17.49 -23.14
CA ASN A 85 -12.37 17.47 -21.70
C ASN A 85 -10.98 17.49 -21.05
N ALA A 86 -10.47 18.70 -20.77
CA ALA A 86 -9.15 18.90 -20.18
C ALA A 86 -9.01 18.24 -18.78
N THR A 87 -10.07 18.22 -17.99
CA THR A 87 -10.07 17.56 -16.67
C THR A 87 -9.92 16.05 -16.80
N ALA A 88 -10.63 15.42 -17.75
CA ALA A 88 -10.47 14.00 -18.00
C ALA A 88 -9.05 13.66 -18.48
N LEU A 89 -8.49 14.48 -19.38
CA LEU A 89 -7.14 14.28 -19.90
C LEU A 89 -6.07 14.36 -18.79
N THR A 90 -6.17 15.37 -17.92
CA THR A 90 -5.24 15.53 -16.79
C THR A 90 -5.33 14.37 -15.79
N ARG A 91 -6.52 13.85 -15.51
CA ARG A 91 -6.71 12.67 -14.67
C ARG A 91 -6.13 11.40 -15.28
N VAL A 92 -6.31 11.20 -16.57
CA VAL A 92 -5.69 10.07 -17.28
C VAL A 92 -4.16 10.16 -17.23
N ALA A 93 -3.59 11.36 -17.46
CA ALA A 93 -2.15 11.57 -17.34
C ALA A 93 -1.63 11.30 -15.92
N GLU A 94 -2.35 11.77 -14.90
CA GLU A 94 -2.04 11.50 -13.49
C GLU A 94 -2.03 10.00 -13.19
N LEU A 95 -3.06 9.26 -13.62
CA LEU A 95 -3.17 7.82 -13.42
C LEU A 95 -2.04 7.05 -14.13
N ARG A 96 -1.68 7.43 -15.36
CA ARG A 96 -0.53 6.84 -16.08
C ARG A 96 0.76 7.03 -15.29
N MET A 97 1.01 8.23 -14.78
CA MET A 97 2.21 8.51 -13.98
C MET A 97 2.24 7.73 -12.66
N LYS A 98 1.08 7.53 -12.02
CA LYS A 98 0.96 6.70 -10.81
C LYS A 98 1.23 5.22 -11.09
N LEU A 99 0.65 4.67 -12.15
CA LEU A 99 0.87 3.27 -12.55
C LEU A 99 2.32 3.01 -12.96
N ALA A 100 2.95 3.96 -13.65
CA ALA A 100 4.37 3.88 -14.02
C ALA A 100 5.33 4.10 -12.83
N GLY A 101 4.82 4.41 -11.62
CA GLY A 101 5.63 4.69 -10.43
C GLY A 101 6.37 6.03 -10.46
N LEU A 102 6.04 6.92 -11.39
CA LEU A 102 6.64 8.25 -11.53
C LEU A 102 6.04 9.27 -10.56
N LEU A 103 4.78 9.04 -10.15
CA LEU A 103 4.06 9.89 -9.20
C LEU A 103 3.60 9.03 -8.03
N LYS A 104 3.86 9.49 -6.80
CA LYS A 104 3.36 8.88 -5.56
C LYS A 104 2.53 9.87 -4.78
N ASP A 105 1.40 9.42 -4.27
CA ASP A 105 0.64 10.20 -3.30
C ASP A 105 1.39 10.16 -1.97
N LYS A 106 1.66 11.33 -1.40
CA LYS A 106 2.23 11.43 -0.06
C LYS A 106 1.14 11.09 0.94
N ASP A 107 1.36 10.08 1.77
CA ASP A 107 0.46 9.80 2.90
C ASP A 107 0.47 11.01 3.85
N PRO A 108 -0.68 11.67 4.11
CA PRO A 108 -0.75 12.80 5.02
C PRO A 108 -0.34 12.44 6.46
N ASN A 109 -0.34 11.16 6.82
CA ASN A 109 0.08 10.69 8.14
C ASN A 109 1.58 10.34 8.23
N ALA A 110 2.35 10.47 7.15
CA ALA A 110 3.78 10.13 7.14
C ALA A 110 4.66 11.03 8.03
N GLY A 111 4.10 12.06 8.69
CA GLY A 111 4.81 12.99 9.56
C GLY A 111 4.30 13.07 11.01
N ALA A 112 3.27 12.31 11.40
CA ALA A 112 2.74 12.35 12.76
C ALA A 112 3.49 11.36 13.68
N GLY A 113 4.73 11.70 14.03
CA GLY A 113 5.47 11.02 15.09
C GLY A 113 6.97 11.06 14.87
N ASN A 114 7.72 11.42 15.90
CA ASN A 114 9.17 11.23 15.98
C ASN A 114 9.47 9.73 15.84
N VAL A 115 9.68 9.24 14.62
CA VAL A 115 10.12 7.86 14.37
C VAL A 115 11.62 7.81 14.55
N THR A 116 12.05 7.45 15.75
CA THR A 116 13.45 7.07 15.99
C THR A 116 13.64 5.64 15.52
N PHE A 117 14.34 5.45 14.40
CA PHE A 117 14.79 4.13 13.97
C PHE A 117 15.95 3.68 14.85
N VAL A 118 15.68 2.84 15.85
CA VAL A 118 16.73 2.17 16.62
C VAL A 118 17.16 0.92 15.87
N ILE A 119 18.33 0.99 15.24
CA ILE A 119 18.98 -0.17 14.63
C ILE A 119 19.83 -0.83 15.72
N ASN A 120 19.48 -2.06 16.12
CA ASN A 120 20.27 -2.82 17.11
C ASN A 120 21.72 -2.96 16.65
N GLY A 121 22.66 -2.45 17.45
CA GLY A 121 24.10 -2.51 17.17
C GLY A 121 24.71 -1.25 16.57
N VAL A 122 23.91 -0.20 16.29
CA VAL A 122 24.42 1.10 15.82
C VAL A 122 24.12 2.15 16.88
N THR A 123 25.17 2.70 17.50
CA THR A 123 25.02 3.86 18.38
C THR A 123 24.63 5.07 17.53
N PRO A 124 23.55 5.80 17.84
CA PRO A 124 23.19 6.98 17.09
C PRO A 124 24.33 7.99 17.17
N GLN A 125 24.86 8.37 16.01
CA GLN A 125 25.87 9.42 15.96
C GLN A 125 25.20 10.74 16.36
N ALA A 126 25.80 11.44 17.32
CA ALA A 126 25.30 12.73 17.79
C ALA A 126 25.10 13.67 16.58
N PRO A 127 24.03 14.49 16.58
CA PRO A 127 23.80 15.45 15.51
C PRO A 127 25.04 16.33 15.35
N ARG A 128 25.53 16.46 14.12
CA ARG A 128 26.62 17.41 13.81
C ARG A 128 26.14 18.79 14.23
N ALA A 129 26.89 19.44 15.12
CA ALA A 129 26.63 20.81 15.50
C ALA A 129 26.53 21.66 14.22
N GLU A 130 25.43 22.41 14.10
CA GLU A 130 25.27 23.42 13.08
C GLU A 130 26.47 24.38 13.19
N ILE A 131 27.18 24.54 12.08
CA ILE A 131 28.21 25.56 11.98
C ILE A 131 27.44 26.87 11.97
N ALA A 132 27.52 27.61 13.07
CA ALA A 132 27.02 28.97 13.13
C ALA A 132 27.88 29.81 12.19
N ASP A 133 27.33 30.17 11.03
CA ASP A 133 27.88 31.22 10.18
C ASP A 133 27.79 32.53 10.98
N ASN A 134 28.93 32.97 11.52
CA ASN A 134 29.08 34.32 12.07
C ASN A 134 29.41 35.29 10.92
N GLU A 135 28.56 36.31 10.82
CA GLU A 135 28.70 37.66 10.19
C GLU A 135 29.75 37.89 9.08
#